data_AF-W4SDX3-F1
#
_entry.id   AF-W4SDX3-F1
#
_cell.length_a   1.000
_cell.length_b   1.000
_cell.length_c   1.000
_cell.angle_alpha   90.00
_cell.angle_beta   90.00
_cell.angle_gamma   90.00
#
_symmetry.space_group_name_H-M   'P 1'
#
loop_
_entity.id
_entity.type
_entity.pdbx_description
1 polymer ?
#
loop_
_entity_poly.entity_id
_entity_poly.type
_entity_poly.pdbx_seq_one_letter_code
_entity_poly.pdbx_strand_id
1 'polypeptide(L)'
;TSTVKQNAESARQANQLAIGAAGVASQGGEIVSKVVDTMSGIEASSKKIADIISVIDGIAFQTNILALNAAVEAARAGEQGRGFAVVASEVRTLAQRSAGAAKEIKGLIDDSVHKVAEGSVLVHSAGKTMGEIVSSVQRVTDIMGEISAASQEQSSGIEQVNQTVTQMDEATQQNAALVEEATAAARALEDQATQLTDAVAVFKTDAAHALAPVRTAAPRPLVTPALKAKVVAAGRTAASKPRPVVTAPSNDASWQEF
;
A
#
# COMPACT_ATOMS: atom_id res chain seq x y z
N THR A 1 1.65 24.70 -7.53
CA THR A 1 1.05 23.79 -8.53
C THR A 1 2.05 22.78 -9.09
N SER A 2 3.30 23.16 -9.43
CA SER A 2 4.30 22.25 -10.02
C SER A 2 4.50 20.92 -9.26
N THR A 3 4.66 20.96 -7.94
CA THR A 3 4.85 19.76 -7.11
C THR A 3 3.65 18.80 -7.18
N VAL A 4 2.43 19.32 -7.28
CA VAL A 4 1.22 18.49 -7.37
C VAL A 4 1.12 17.81 -8.74
N LYS A 5 1.47 18.53 -9.83
CA LYS A 5 1.58 17.93 -11.17
C LYS A 5 2.68 16.86 -11.23
N GLN A 6 3.82 17.12 -10.58
CA GLN A 6 4.90 16.14 -10.49
C GLN A 6 4.48 14.89 -9.69
N ASN A 7 3.70 15.04 -8.62
CA ASN A 7 3.15 13.90 -7.87
C ASN A 7 2.19 13.07 -8.72
N ALA A 8 1.29 13.71 -9.48
CA ALA A 8 0.36 13.02 -10.37
C ALA A 8 1.11 12.19 -11.43
N GLU A 9 2.19 12.75 -12.00
CA GLU A 9 3.03 12.06 -12.99
C GLU A 9 3.84 10.93 -12.34
N SER A 10 4.43 11.17 -11.17
CA SER A 10 5.16 10.14 -10.41
C SER A 10 4.25 8.96 -10.06
N ALA A 11 3.00 9.23 -9.68
CA ALA A 11 2.01 8.18 -9.40
C ALA A 11 1.67 7.37 -10.66
N ARG A 12 1.54 8.00 -11.83
CA ARG A 12 1.36 7.29 -13.11
C ARG A 12 2.54 6.42 -13.47
N GLN A 13 3.76 6.94 -13.30
CA GLN A 13 4.98 6.17 -13.58
C GLN A 13 5.10 4.98 -12.63
N ALA A 14 4.83 5.17 -11.33
CA ALA A 14 4.81 4.09 -10.34
C ALA A 14 3.75 3.02 -10.67
N ASN A 15 2.56 3.43 -11.13
CA ASN A 15 1.51 2.51 -11.58
C ASN A 15 1.99 1.65 -12.77
N GLN A 16 2.67 2.25 -13.74
CA GLN A 16 3.20 1.50 -14.89
C GLN A 16 4.32 0.52 -14.49
N LEU A 17 5.20 0.90 -13.56
CA LEU A 17 6.19 -0.02 -12.98
C LEU A 17 5.52 -1.17 -12.23
N ALA A 18 4.47 -0.88 -11.45
CA ALA A 18 3.71 -1.89 -10.72
C ALA A 18 3.07 -2.90 -11.68
N ILE A 19 2.44 -2.45 -12.77
CA ILE A 19 1.90 -3.34 -13.81
C ILE A 19 2.99 -4.25 -14.41
N GLY A 20 4.18 -3.70 -14.70
CA GLY A 20 5.32 -4.48 -15.17
C GLY A 20 5.76 -5.54 -14.16
N ALA A 21 5.87 -5.18 -12.88
CA ALA A 21 6.23 -6.09 -11.80
C ALA A 21 5.18 -7.20 -11.60
N ALA A 22 3.88 -6.87 -11.69
CA ALA A 22 2.79 -7.85 -11.65
C ALA A 22 2.89 -8.86 -12.80
N GLY A 23 3.23 -8.39 -14.02
CA GLY A 23 3.47 -9.26 -15.17
C GLY A 23 4.61 -10.25 -14.93
N VAL A 24 5.74 -9.77 -14.40
CA VAL A 24 6.89 -10.63 -14.06
C VAL A 24 6.54 -11.64 -12.96
N ALA A 25 5.80 -11.22 -11.93
CA ALA A 25 5.36 -12.11 -10.85
C ALA A 25 4.37 -13.18 -11.36
N SER A 26 3.46 -12.81 -12.27
CA SER A 26 2.54 -13.75 -12.93
C SER A 26 3.31 -14.80 -13.73
N GLN A 27 4.28 -14.36 -14.55
CA GLN A 27 5.13 -15.27 -15.31
C GLN A 27 5.98 -16.16 -14.39
N GLY A 28 6.47 -15.62 -13.27
CA GLY A 28 7.14 -16.38 -12.22
C GLY A 28 6.23 -17.48 -11.64
N GLY A 29 4.96 -17.17 -11.38
CA GLY A 29 3.95 -18.13 -10.94
C GLY A 29 3.74 -19.28 -11.94
N GLU A 30 3.68 -18.99 -13.24
CA GLU A 30 3.57 -20.02 -14.28
C GLU A 30 4.81 -20.94 -14.33
N ILE A 31 6.00 -20.38 -14.21
CA ILE A 31 7.26 -21.15 -14.18
C ILE A 31 7.27 -22.06 -12.95
N VAL A 32 6.90 -21.53 -11.78
CA VAL A 32 6.80 -22.31 -10.55
C VAL A 32 5.80 -23.46 -10.70
N SER A 33 4.64 -23.23 -11.33
CA SER A 33 3.67 -24.30 -11.61
C SER A 33 4.27 -25.42 -12.47
N LYS A 34 5.00 -25.07 -13.54
CA LYS A 34 5.69 -26.05 -14.40
C LYS A 34 6.77 -26.83 -13.64
N VAL A 35 7.45 -26.20 -12.69
CA VAL A 35 8.43 -26.88 -11.82
C VAL A 35 7.72 -27.90 -10.93
N VAL A 36 6.58 -27.57 -10.33
CA VAL A 36 5.78 -28.51 -9.53
C VAL A 36 5.36 -29.72 -10.38
N ASP A 37 4.86 -29.49 -11.59
CA ASP A 37 4.46 -30.57 -12.51
C ASP A 37 5.66 -31.48 -12.85
N THR A 38 6.83 -30.89 -13.09
CA THR A 38 8.06 -31.63 -13.39
C THR A 38 8.52 -32.45 -12.18
N MET A 39 8.44 -31.89 -10.96
CA MET A 39 8.78 -32.61 -9.73
C MET A 39 7.84 -33.78 -9.49
N SER A 40 6.54 -33.63 -9.74
CA SER A 40 5.58 -34.74 -9.68
C SER A 40 5.91 -35.84 -10.70
N GLY A 41 6.34 -35.46 -11.92
CA GLY A 41 6.82 -36.41 -12.92
C GLY A 41 8.09 -37.17 -12.49
N ILE A 42 9.03 -36.50 -11.82
CA ILE A 42 10.24 -37.12 -11.26
C ILE A 42 9.87 -38.09 -10.13
N GLU A 43 8.94 -37.72 -9.26
CA GLU A 43 8.45 -38.59 -8.17
C GLU A 43 7.84 -39.88 -8.74
N ALA A 44 6.94 -39.75 -9.71
CA ALA A 44 6.30 -40.89 -10.38
C ALA A 44 7.32 -41.80 -11.08
N SER A 45 8.32 -41.20 -11.76
CA SER A 45 9.40 -41.93 -12.43
C SER A 45 10.28 -42.68 -11.42
N SER A 46 10.62 -42.04 -10.31
CA SER A 46 11.41 -42.64 -9.21
C SER A 46 10.69 -43.83 -8.58
N LYS A 47 9.37 -43.71 -8.37
CA LYS A 47 8.56 -44.82 -7.86
C LYS A 47 8.55 -46.02 -8.81
N LYS A 48 8.44 -45.77 -10.12
CA LYS A 48 8.53 -46.83 -11.14
C LYS A 48 9.91 -47.50 -11.14
N ILE A 49 10.98 -46.74 -10.92
CA ILE A 49 12.32 -47.31 -10.75
C ILE A 49 12.36 -48.20 -9.50
N ALA A 50 11.80 -47.77 -8.36
CA ALA A 50 11.76 -48.57 -7.13
C ALA A 50 11.04 -49.92 -7.34
N ASP A 51 9.97 -49.95 -8.13
CA ASP A 51 9.26 -51.17 -8.50
C ASP A 51 10.13 -52.11 -9.35
N ILE A 52 10.86 -51.58 -10.34
CA ILE A 52 11.79 -52.34 -11.17
C ILE A 52 12.93 -52.93 -10.33
N ILE A 53 13.50 -52.15 -9.42
CA ILE A 53 14.55 -52.62 -8.51
C ILE A 53 14.04 -53.74 -7.60
N SER A 54 12.78 -53.67 -7.15
CA SER A 54 12.15 -54.74 -6.38
C SER A 54 12.00 -56.04 -7.18
N VAL A 55 11.73 -55.96 -8.50
CA VAL A 55 11.75 -57.13 -9.40
C VAL A 55 13.18 -57.69 -9.55
N ILE A 56 14.20 -56.84 -9.68
CA ILE A 56 15.61 -57.27 -9.80
C ILE A 56 16.08 -57.99 -8.53
N ASP A 57 15.73 -57.49 -7.35
CA ASP A 57 16.00 -58.17 -6.08
C ASP A 57 15.31 -59.54 -6.01
N GLY A 58 14.07 -59.63 -6.50
CA GLY A 58 13.36 -60.90 -6.66
C GLY A 58 14.07 -61.89 -7.60
N ILE A 59 14.60 -61.42 -8.74
CA ILE A 59 15.37 -62.25 -9.68
C ILE A 59 16.69 -62.72 -9.03
N ALA A 60 17.37 -61.83 -8.31
CA ALA A 60 18.59 -62.18 -7.59
C ALA A 60 18.31 -63.26 -6.52
N PHE A 61 17.21 -63.14 -5.78
CA PHE A 61 16.77 -64.15 -4.82
C PHE A 61 16.47 -65.49 -5.50
N GLN A 62 15.70 -65.51 -6.60
CA GLN A 62 15.42 -66.73 -7.35
C GLN A 62 16.70 -67.40 -7.87
N THR A 63 17.64 -66.60 -8.40
CA THR A 63 18.94 -67.07 -8.89
C THR A 63 19.76 -67.70 -7.76
N ASN A 64 19.74 -67.10 -6.57
CA ASN A 64 20.39 -67.62 -5.37
C ASN A 64 19.80 -68.98 -4.94
N ILE A 65 18.48 -69.17 -5.03
CA ILE A 65 17.83 -70.46 -4.74
C ILE A 65 18.18 -71.51 -5.80
N LEU A 66 18.17 -71.14 -7.09
CA LEU A 66 18.59 -72.02 -8.19
C LEU A 66 20.03 -72.49 -8.02
N ALA A 67 20.94 -71.58 -7.66
CA ALA A 67 22.35 -71.89 -7.41
C ALA A 67 22.52 -72.83 -6.20
N LEU A 68 21.74 -72.64 -5.14
CA LEU A 68 21.73 -73.56 -4.00
C LEU A 68 21.27 -74.97 -4.42
N ASN A 69 20.18 -75.07 -5.18
CA ASN A 69 19.69 -76.36 -5.68
C ASN A 69 20.73 -77.05 -6.58
N ALA A 70 21.40 -76.30 -7.45
CA ALA A 70 22.47 -76.81 -8.30
C ALA A 70 23.68 -77.31 -7.48
N ALA A 71 24.06 -76.61 -6.41
CA ALA A 71 25.12 -77.05 -5.51
C ALA A 71 24.76 -78.36 -4.80
N VAL A 72 23.50 -78.55 -4.40
CA VAL A 72 23.00 -79.79 -3.80
C VAL A 72 23.05 -80.95 -4.81
N GLU A 73 22.59 -80.74 -6.04
CA GLU A 73 22.61 -81.78 -7.07
C GLU A 73 24.05 -82.13 -7.51
N ALA A 74 24.94 -81.13 -7.54
CA ALA A 74 26.37 -81.35 -7.78
C ALA A 74 27.02 -82.20 -6.67
N ALA A 75 26.65 -81.96 -5.40
CA ALA A 75 27.10 -82.80 -4.29
C ALA A 75 26.57 -84.24 -4.40
N ARG A 76 25.33 -84.40 -4.89
CA ARG A 76 24.70 -85.71 -5.12
C ARG A 76 25.38 -86.51 -6.24
N ALA A 77 25.87 -85.83 -7.27
CA ALA A 77 26.62 -86.44 -8.37
C ALA A 77 28.07 -86.83 -8.01
N GLY A 78 28.53 -86.51 -6.80
CA GLY A 78 29.87 -86.86 -6.30
C GLY A 78 30.99 -86.23 -7.14
N GLU A 79 32.00 -87.02 -7.52
CA GLU A 79 33.16 -86.54 -8.28
C GLU A 79 32.81 -85.95 -9.65
N GLN A 80 31.76 -86.46 -10.30
CA GLN A 80 31.30 -85.96 -11.60
C GLN A 80 30.66 -84.56 -11.50
N GLY A 81 30.20 -84.18 -10.31
CA GLY A 81 29.57 -82.88 -10.05
C GLY A 81 30.56 -81.77 -9.66
N ARG A 82 31.86 -82.05 -9.49
CA ARG A 82 32.83 -81.07 -8.98
C ARG A 82 32.88 -79.77 -9.78
N GLY A 83 32.85 -79.84 -11.10
CA GLY A 83 32.83 -78.64 -11.97
C GLY A 83 31.54 -77.83 -11.80
N PHE A 84 30.40 -78.51 -11.70
CA PHE A 84 29.10 -77.87 -11.46
C PHE A 84 29.00 -77.22 -10.08
N ALA A 85 29.60 -77.81 -9.05
CA ALA A 85 29.63 -77.24 -7.70
C ALA A 85 30.34 -75.88 -7.65
N VAL A 86 31.45 -75.72 -8.39
CA VAL A 86 32.19 -74.45 -8.48
C VAL A 86 31.34 -73.39 -9.18
N VAL A 87 30.72 -73.72 -10.31
CA VAL A 87 29.83 -72.80 -11.04
C VAL A 87 28.64 -72.40 -10.17
N ALA A 88 28.02 -73.34 -9.46
CA ALA A 88 26.92 -73.06 -8.54
C ALA A 88 27.32 -72.08 -7.42
N SER A 89 28.53 -72.22 -6.85
CA SER A 89 29.05 -71.29 -5.84
C SER A 89 29.29 -69.88 -6.42
N GLU A 90 29.81 -69.79 -7.64
CA GLU A 90 30.05 -68.50 -8.31
C GLU A 90 28.74 -67.78 -8.64
N VAL A 91 27.75 -68.52 -9.18
CA VAL A 91 26.40 -67.98 -9.46
C VAL A 91 25.71 -67.51 -8.18
N ARG A 92 25.85 -68.26 -7.08
CA ARG A 92 25.32 -67.86 -5.76
C ARG A 92 25.94 -66.55 -5.29
N THR A 93 27.26 -66.42 -5.39
CA THR A 93 28.00 -65.23 -4.98
C THR A 93 27.59 -64.02 -5.82
N LEU A 94 27.41 -64.20 -7.14
CA LEU A 94 26.94 -63.16 -8.04
C LEU A 94 25.51 -62.71 -7.70
N ALA A 95 24.61 -63.67 -7.40
CA ALA A 95 23.24 -63.38 -6.99
C ALA A 95 23.19 -62.57 -5.68
N GLN A 96 23.99 -62.94 -4.67
CA GLN A 96 24.09 -62.19 -3.42
C GLN A 96 24.63 -60.76 -3.62
N ARG A 97 25.64 -60.60 -4.49
CA ARG A 97 26.15 -59.27 -4.87
C ARG A 97 25.08 -58.42 -5.57
N SER A 98 24.30 -59.03 -6.47
CA SER A 98 23.21 -58.35 -7.17
C SER A 98 22.10 -57.89 -6.21
N ALA A 99 21.72 -58.72 -5.23
CA ALA A 99 20.75 -58.36 -4.20
C ALA A 99 21.24 -57.21 -3.31
N GLY A 100 22.53 -57.24 -2.93
CA GLY A 100 23.16 -56.13 -2.19
C GLY A 100 23.09 -54.81 -2.95
N ALA A 101 23.49 -54.82 -4.23
CA ALA A 101 23.43 -53.64 -5.09
C ALA A 101 22.00 -53.14 -5.32
N ALA A 102 21.03 -54.05 -5.52
CA ALA A 102 19.63 -53.68 -5.66
C ALA A 102 19.10 -52.97 -4.40
N LYS A 103 19.48 -53.44 -3.20
CA LYS A 103 19.11 -52.80 -1.93
C LYS A 103 19.73 -51.41 -1.77
N GLU A 104 20.99 -51.22 -2.15
CA GLU A 104 21.65 -49.91 -2.15
C GLU A 104 20.96 -48.93 -3.10
N ILE A 105 20.67 -49.35 -4.33
CA ILE A 105 19.95 -48.53 -5.31
C ILE A 105 18.56 -48.16 -4.78
N LYS A 106 17.83 -49.11 -4.18
CA LYS A 106 16.52 -48.84 -3.58
C LYS A 106 16.61 -47.75 -2.51
N GLY A 107 17.61 -47.81 -1.64
CA GLY A 107 17.86 -46.77 -0.64
C GLY A 107 18.08 -45.38 -1.27
N LEU A 108 18.90 -45.29 -2.32
CA LEU A 108 19.14 -44.03 -3.03
C LEU A 108 17.88 -43.46 -3.71
N ILE A 109 17.02 -44.34 -4.23
CA ILE A 109 15.75 -43.95 -4.85
C ILE A 109 14.76 -43.43 -3.79
N ASP A 110 14.63 -44.14 -2.66
CA ASP A 110 13.78 -43.69 -1.54
C ASP A 110 14.23 -42.31 -1.02
N ASP A 111 15.54 -42.11 -0.89
CA ASP A 111 16.15 -40.83 -0.49
C ASP A 111 15.87 -39.71 -1.51
N SER A 112 15.88 -40.05 -2.80
CA SER A 112 15.57 -39.11 -3.89
C SER A 112 14.10 -38.73 -3.90
N VAL A 113 13.18 -39.68 -3.68
CA VAL A 113 11.74 -39.42 -3.56
C VAL A 113 11.46 -38.47 -2.40
N HIS A 114 12.10 -38.69 -1.25
CA HIS A 114 11.96 -37.80 -0.09
C HIS A 114 12.40 -36.37 -0.41
N LYS A 115 13.56 -36.18 -1.03
CA LYS A 115 14.08 -34.85 -1.42
C LYS A 115 13.20 -34.15 -2.44
N VAL A 116 12.64 -34.88 -3.41
CA VAL A 116 11.69 -34.32 -4.39
C VAL A 116 10.39 -33.89 -3.71
N ALA A 117 9.88 -34.67 -2.75
CA ALA A 117 8.69 -34.30 -1.99
C ALA A 117 8.92 -33.02 -1.15
N GLU A 118 10.04 -32.91 -0.45
CA GLU A 118 10.41 -31.69 0.28
C GLU A 118 10.56 -30.49 -0.66
N GLY A 119 11.24 -30.67 -1.80
CA GLY A 119 11.38 -29.64 -2.83
C GLY A 119 10.02 -29.18 -3.38
N SER A 120 9.08 -30.10 -3.60
CA SER A 120 7.73 -29.79 -4.06
C SER A 120 6.98 -28.87 -3.08
N VAL A 121 7.09 -29.12 -1.77
CA VAL A 121 6.48 -28.28 -0.72
C VAL A 121 7.06 -26.86 -0.73
N LEU A 122 8.39 -26.73 -0.88
CA LEU A 122 9.07 -25.43 -0.95
C LEU A 122 8.65 -24.64 -2.19
N VAL A 123 8.62 -25.30 -3.34
CA VAL A 123 8.22 -24.67 -4.61
C VAL A 123 6.74 -24.27 -4.58
N HIS A 124 5.86 -25.09 -4.00
CA HIS A 124 4.46 -24.74 -3.81
C HIS A 124 4.30 -23.48 -2.93
N SER A 125 5.07 -23.40 -1.85
CA SER A 125 5.10 -22.22 -0.97
C SER A 125 5.58 -20.97 -1.73
N ALA A 126 6.63 -21.10 -2.55
CA ALA A 126 7.10 -20.02 -3.41
C ALA A 126 6.01 -19.56 -4.40
N GLY A 127 5.23 -20.49 -4.97
CA GLY A 127 4.11 -20.19 -5.85
C GLY A 127 3.02 -19.38 -5.16
N LYS A 128 2.69 -19.74 -3.91
CA LYS A 128 1.76 -18.96 -3.08
C LYS A 128 2.28 -17.54 -2.83
N THR A 129 3.56 -17.38 -2.49
CA THR A 129 4.18 -16.07 -2.29
C THR A 129 4.16 -15.21 -3.56
N MET A 130 4.35 -15.80 -4.75
CA MET A 130 4.18 -15.07 -6.01
C MET A 130 2.74 -14.55 -6.19
N GLY A 131 1.73 -15.34 -5.84
CA GLY A 131 0.33 -14.90 -5.84
C GLY A 131 0.06 -13.74 -4.86
N GLU A 132 0.67 -13.78 -3.67
CA GLU A 132 0.59 -12.69 -2.68
C GLU A 132 1.28 -11.41 -3.19
N ILE A 133 2.39 -11.55 -3.93
CA ILE A 133 3.08 -10.41 -4.58
C ILE A 133 2.15 -9.78 -5.62
N VAL A 134 1.54 -10.57 -6.51
CA VAL A 134 0.60 -10.04 -7.53
C VAL A 134 -0.54 -9.26 -6.87
N SER A 135 -1.15 -9.83 -5.82
CA SER A 135 -2.21 -9.16 -5.07
C SER A 135 -1.74 -7.86 -4.40
N SER A 136 -0.52 -7.86 -3.84
CA SER A 136 0.05 -6.67 -3.20
C SER A 136 0.38 -5.57 -4.21
N VAL A 137 0.90 -5.94 -5.39
CA VAL A 137 1.18 -5.01 -6.47
C VAL A 137 -0.11 -4.43 -7.07
N GLN A 138 -1.19 -5.22 -7.14
CA GLN A 138 -2.51 -4.71 -7.53
C GLN A 138 -2.99 -3.61 -6.57
N ARG A 139 -2.88 -3.84 -5.25
CA ARG A 139 -3.23 -2.82 -4.24
C ARG A 139 -2.39 -1.54 -4.39
N VAL A 140 -1.09 -1.67 -4.67
CA VAL A 140 -0.24 -0.49 -4.95
C VAL A 140 -0.71 0.25 -6.20
N THR A 141 -1.08 -0.48 -7.25
CA THR A 141 -1.62 0.08 -8.50
C THR A 141 -2.89 0.89 -8.24
N ASP A 142 -3.81 0.37 -7.43
CA ASP A 142 -5.05 1.04 -7.04
C ASP A 142 -4.77 2.33 -6.25
N ILE A 143 -3.89 2.26 -5.24
CA ILE A 143 -3.47 3.43 -4.43
C ILE A 143 -2.82 4.49 -5.31
N MET A 144 -1.95 4.11 -6.25
CA MET A 144 -1.35 5.08 -7.18
C MET A 144 -2.40 5.74 -8.08
N GLY A 145 -3.45 4.99 -8.48
CA GLY A 145 -4.59 5.54 -9.18
C GLY A 145 -5.33 6.60 -8.36
N GLU A 146 -5.60 6.31 -7.09
CA GLU A 146 -6.22 7.26 -6.15
C GLU A 146 -5.35 8.51 -5.93
N ILE A 147 -4.04 8.35 -5.76
CA ILE A 147 -3.10 9.48 -5.59
C ILE A 147 -3.07 10.36 -6.84
N SER A 148 -3.06 9.75 -8.03
CA SER A 148 -3.07 10.50 -9.29
C SER A 148 -4.36 11.32 -9.44
N ALA A 149 -5.52 10.71 -9.12
CA ALA A 149 -6.81 11.40 -9.13
C ALA A 149 -6.87 12.55 -8.11
N ALA A 150 -6.48 12.29 -6.85
CA ALA A 150 -6.45 13.29 -5.79
C ALA A 150 -5.47 14.44 -6.10
N SER A 151 -4.32 14.14 -6.71
CA SER A 151 -3.36 15.16 -7.14
C SER A 151 -3.93 16.02 -8.26
N GLN A 152 -4.67 15.43 -9.20
CA GLN A 152 -5.32 16.18 -10.27
C GLN A 152 -6.40 17.13 -9.70
N GLU A 153 -7.22 16.65 -8.76
CA GLU A 153 -8.22 17.46 -8.07
C GLU A 153 -7.59 18.60 -7.27
N GLN A 154 -6.51 18.32 -6.53
CA GLN A 154 -5.74 19.35 -5.83
C GLN A 154 -5.16 20.39 -6.79
N SER A 155 -4.65 19.99 -7.96
CA SER A 155 -4.13 20.93 -8.94
C SER A 155 -5.23 21.89 -9.41
N SER A 156 -6.42 21.38 -9.73
CA SER A 156 -7.58 22.19 -10.11
C SER A 156 -8.05 23.10 -8.97
N GLY A 157 -8.09 22.59 -7.73
CA GLY A 157 -8.42 23.40 -6.56
C GLY A 157 -7.43 24.55 -6.32
N ILE A 158 -6.14 24.30 -6.51
CA ILE A 158 -5.11 25.35 -6.38
C ILE A 158 -5.25 26.39 -7.50
N GLU A 159 -5.57 26.00 -8.73
CA GLU A 159 -5.84 26.95 -9.83
C GLU A 159 -7.02 27.86 -9.50
N GLN A 160 -8.10 27.33 -8.92
CA GLN A 160 -9.25 28.12 -8.47
C GLN A 160 -8.90 29.07 -7.31
N VAL A 161 -8.11 28.61 -6.34
CA VAL A 161 -7.61 29.47 -5.24
C VAL A 161 -6.75 30.60 -5.80
N ASN A 162 -5.86 30.30 -6.75
CA ASN A 162 -5.01 31.31 -7.37
C ASN A 162 -5.84 32.40 -8.06
N GLN A 163 -6.88 32.01 -8.81
CA GLN A 163 -7.79 32.96 -9.45
C GLN A 163 -8.55 33.83 -8.43
N THR A 164 -8.99 33.25 -7.32
CA THR A 164 -9.67 33.98 -6.23
C THR A 164 -8.73 34.96 -5.55
N VAL A 165 -7.46 34.59 -5.33
CA VAL A 165 -6.45 35.48 -4.74
C VAL A 165 -6.16 36.66 -5.67
N THR A 166 -6.09 36.45 -6.99
CA THR A 166 -5.94 37.55 -7.95
C THR A 166 -7.13 38.52 -7.90
N GLN A 167 -8.36 38.02 -7.80
CA GLN A 167 -9.55 38.87 -7.67
C GLN A 167 -9.57 39.63 -6.33
N MET A 168 -9.14 38.99 -5.23
CA MET A 168 -8.98 39.66 -3.94
C MET A 168 -7.91 40.75 -3.98
N ASP A 169 -6.81 40.52 -4.68
CA ASP A 169 -5.76 41.52 -4.86
C ASP A 169 -6.29 42.73 -5.65
N GLU A 170 -6.98 42.51 -6.77
CA GLU A 170 -7.65 43.58 -7.52
C GLU A 170 -8.65 44.37 -6.67
N ALA A 171 -9.51 43.70 -5.91
CA ALA A 171 -10.45 44.35 -5.01
C ALA A 171 -9.75 45.14 -3.89
N THR A 172 -8.62 44.62 -3.39
CA THR A 172 -7.81 45.30 -2.37
C THR A 172 -7.16 46.56 -2.93
N GLN A 173 -6.62 46.49 -4.15
CA GLN A 173 -6.07 47.65 -4.86
C GLN A 173 -7.16 48.69 -5.15
N GLN A 174 -8.35 48.26 -5.58
CA GLN A 174 -9.48 49.15 -5.80
C GLN A 174 -9.93 49.83 -4.48
N ASN A 175 -10.01 49.08 -3.39
CA ASN A 175 -10.34 49.65 -2.08
C ASN A 175 -9.31 50.68 -1.61
N ALA A 176 -8.02 50.44 -1.86
CA ALA A 176 -6.97 51.41 -1.57
C ALA A 176 -7.15 52.70 -2.39
N ALA A 177 -7.41 52.58 -3.70
CA ALA A 177 -7.69 53.73 -4.56
C ALA A 177 -8.93 54.51 -4.11
N LEU A 178 -10.01 53.82 -3.75
CA LEU A 178 -11.23 54.46 -3.23
C LEU A 178 -10.98 55.20 -1.90
N VAL A 179 -10.11 54.67 -1.04
CA VAL A 179 -9.72 55.34 0.20
C VAL A 179 -8.88 56.58 -0.08
N GLU A 180 -7.97 56.54 -1.07
CA GLU A 180 -7.21 57.72 -1.51
C GLU A 180 -8.15 58.80 -2.08
N GLU A 181 -9.08 58.42 -2.96
CA GLU A 181 -10.10 59.32 -3.51
C GLU A 181 -10.98 59.92 -2.41
N ALA A 182 -11.46 59.10 -1.46
CA ALA A 182 -12.26 59.56 -0.33
C ALA A 182 -11.48 60.51 0.59
N THR A 183 -10.19 60.25 0.80
CA THR A 183 -9.31 61.13 1.59
C THR A 183 -9.10 62.47 0.88
N ALA A 184 -8.90 62.46 -0.44
CA ALA A 184 -8.80 63.68 -1.24
C ALA A 184 -10.11 64.49 -1.21
N ALA A 185 -11.26 63.81 -1.35
CA ALA A 185 -12.57 64.44 -1.23
C ALA A 185 -12.82 65.03 0.17
N ALA A 186 -12.43 64.32 1.23
CA ALA A 186 -12.54 64.82 2.60
C ALA A 186 -11.72 66.10 2.82
N ARG A 187 -10.48 66.14 2.32
CA ARG A 187 -9.64 67.36 2.38
C ARG A 187 -10.25 68.53 1.59
N ALA A 188 -10.78 68.28 0.40
CA ALA A 188 -11.43 69.32 -0.40
C ALA A 188 -12.68 69.90 0.30
N LEU A 189 -13.46 69.04 0.97
CA LEU A 189 -14.61 69.47 1.77
C LEU A 189 -14.18 70.27 3.02
N GLU A 190 -13.08 69.89 3.68
CA GLU A 190 -12.48 70.62 4.80
C GLU A 190 -12.01 72.02 4.37
N ASP A 191 -11.32 72.12 3.22
CA ASP A 191 -10.90 73.40 2.64
C ASP A 191 -12.10 74.31 2.32
N GLN A 192 -13.17 73.77 1.73
CA GLN A 192 -14.41 74.52 1.45
C GLN A 192 -15.11 75.00 2.72
N ALA A 193 -15.18 74.15 3.76
CA ALA A 193 -15.75 74.52 5.04
C ALA A 193 -14.96 75.65 5.71
N THR A 194 -13.63 75.61 5.60
CA THR A 194 -12.73 76.67 6.09
C THR A 194 -12.97 77.98 5.35
N GLN A 195 -13.02 77.95 4.01
CA GLN A 195 -13.33 79.13 3.18
C GLN A 195 -14.69 79.75 3.50
N LEU A 196 -15.71 78.93 3.73
CA LEU A 196 -17.04 79.41 4.13
C LEU A 196 -17.01 80.07 5.52
N THR A 197 -16.25 79.50 6.46
CA THR A 197 -16.09 80.06 7.81
C THR A 197 -15.39 81.42 7.75
N ASP A 198 -14.32 81.53 6.96
CA ASP A 198 -13.60 82.80 6.73
C ASP A 198 -14.50 83.86 6.07
N ALA A 199 -15.32 83.47 5.09
CA ALA A 199 -16.26 84.36 4.43
C ALA A 199 -17.33 84.90 5.41
N VAL A 200 -17.82 84.07 6.33
CA VAL A 200 -18.78 84.49 7.36
C VAL A 200 -18.11 85.39 8.41
N ALA A 201 -16.83 85.17 8.73
CA ALA A 201 -16.08 85.97 9.72
C ALA A 201 -15.89 87.45 9.30
N VAL A 202 -15.95 87.76 7.99
CA VAL A 202 -15.94 89.14 7.49
C VAL A 202 -17.21 89.91 7.90
N PHE A 203 -18.33 89.20 8.10
CA PHE A 203 -19.56 89.82 8.60
C PHE A 203 -19.41 90.14 10.08
N LYS A 204 -18.96 91.35 10.40
CA LYS A 204 -19.06 91.92 11.75
C LYS A 204 -20.53 92.14 12.09
N THR A 205 -21.15 91.19 12.76
CA THR A 205 -22.40 91.41 13.47
C THR A 205 -22.08 92.19 14.74
N ASP A 206 -22.64 93.39 14.88
CA ASP A 206 -22.58 94.14 16.13
C ASP A 206 -23.14 93.29 17.27
N ALA A 207 -22.26 92.66 18.06
CA ALA A 207 -22.57 92.13 19.38
C ALA A 207 -22.72 93.27 20.40
N ALA A 208 -23.35 94.36 19.99
CA ALA A 208 -23.63 95.57 20.77
C ALA A 208 -25.07 96.04 20.50
N HIS A 209 -26.03 95.13 20.66
CA HIS A 209 -27.36 95.51 21.14
C HIS A 209 -27.76 94.61 22.30
N ALA A 210 -27.27 94.99 23.47
CA ALA A 210 -27.86 94.57 24.72
C ALA A 210 -29.21 95.28 24.89
N LEU A 211 -30.33 94.58 24.67
CA LEU A 211 -31.60 94.93 25.30
C LEU A 211 -32.38 93.66 25.72
N ALA A 212 -32.38 93.49 27.05
CA ALA A 212 -33.39 92.89 27.94
C ALA A 212 -33.61 91.36 27.98
N PRO A 213 -33.72 90.78 29.20
CA PRO A 213 -33.83 89.34 29.42
C PRO A 213 -35.30 88.89 29.25
N VAL A 214 -35.55 87.99 28.30
CA VAL A 214 -36.80 87.22 28.28
C VAL A 214 -36.65 86.07 29.27
N ARG A 215 -37.46 86.11 30.34
CA ARG A 215 -37.66 84.98 31.25
C ARG A 215 -38.43 83.90 30.48
N THR A 216 -37.78 82.76 30.20
CA THR A 216 -38.47 81.53 29.80
C THR A 216 -37.98 80.35 30.64
N ALA A 217 -38.91 79.87 31.47
CA ALA A 217 -39.14 78.52 31.96
C ALA A 217 -37.97 77.55 32.19
N ALA A 218 -37.96 76.99 33.41
CA ALA A 218 -37.10 75.91 33.87
C ALA A 218 -37.01 74.70 32.90
N PRO A 219 -35.84 74.09 32.73
CA PRO A 219 -35.71 72.84 31.99
C PRO A 219 -36.32 71.69 32.81
N ARG A 220 -37.31 71.01 32.23
CA ARG A 220 -37.67 69.64 32.61
C ARG A 220 -36.49 68.70 32.27
N PRO A 221 -36.23 67.66 33.07
CA PRO A 221 -35.16 66.71 32.76
C PRO A 221 -35.51 65.94 31.48
N LEU A 222 -34.65 66.06 30.47
CA LEU A 222 -34.61 65.17 29.31
C LEU A 222 -34.09 63.81 29.79
N VAL A 223 -35.02 62.87 29.94
CA VAL A 223 -34.72 61.43 29.92
C VAL A 223 -33.98 61.10 28.62
N THR A 224 -32.81 60.48 28.75
CA THR A 224 -32.05 59.91 27.65
C THR A 224 -32.82 58.76 27.03
N PRO A 225 -33.12 58.74 25.72
CA PRO A 225 -33.36 57.49 25.04
C PRO A 225 -31.99 56.87 24.77
N ALA A 226 -31.61 55.89 25.60
CA ALA A 226 -30.57 54.95 25.26
C ALA A 226 -30.98 54.26 23.94
N LEU A 227 -30.34 54.65 22.83
CA LEU A 227 -30.34 53.85 21.61
C LEU A 227 -29.61 52.55 21.94
N LYS A 228 -30.39 51.54 22.34
CA LYS A 228 -29.95 50.16 22.45
C LYS A 228 -29.42 49.74 21.10
N ALA A 229 -28.12 49.45 21.05
CA ALA A 229 -27.51 48.68 19.97
C ALA A 229 -28.32 47.39 19.81
N LYS A 230 -29.03 47.28 18.69
CA LYS A 230 -29.71 46.05 18.28
C LYS A 230 -28.63 45.11 17.78
N VAL A 231 -28.02 44.36 18.69
CA VAL A 231 -27.28 43.15 18.33
C VAL A 231 -28.31 42.22 17.73
N VAL A 232 -28.25 42.05 16.41
CA VAL A 232 -29.02 41.04 15.70
C VAL A 232 -28.42 39.70 16.11
N ALA A 233 -29.04 39.08 17.12
CA ALA A 233 -28.91 37.66 17.37
C ALA A 233 -29.63 36.93 16.23
N ALA A 234 -28.91 36.67 15.13
CA ALA A 234 -29.30 35.66 14.17
C ALA A 234 -28.93 34.29 14.77
N GLY A 235 -29.95 33.44 14.84
CA GLY A 235 -30.02 32.17 15.55
C GLY A 235 -28.77 31.30 15.46
N ARG A 236 -28.33 30.84 16.63
CA ARG A 236 -27.67 29.55 16.80
C ARG A 236 -28.61 28.46 16.28
N THR A 237 -28.37 27.99 15.07
CA THR A 237 -28.81 26.66 14.65
C THR A 237 -27.94 25.62 15.35
N ALA A 238 -28.59 24.54 15.75
CA ALA A 238 -28.06 23.47 16.57
C ALA A 238 -26.75 22.89 16.04
N ALA A 239 -25.73 22.86 16.90
CA ALA A 239 -24.57 22.01 16.72
C ALA A 239 -25.03 20.54 16.76
N SER A 240 -24.84 19.84 15.65
CA SER A 240 -24.91 18.39 15.57
C SER A 240 -23.88 17.77 16.51
N LYS A 241 -24.34 16.84 17.35
CA LYS A 241 -23.53 16.00 18.24
C LYS A 241 -22.33 15.38 17.50
N PRO A 242 -21.11 15.42 18.06
CA PRO A 242 -20.08 14.48 17.64
C PRO A 242 -20.41 13.09 18.18
N ARG A 243 -20.25 12.10 17.31
CA ARG A 243 -20.37 10.67 17.59
C ARG A 243 -19.21 10.25 18.52
N PRO A 244 -19.41 9.41 19.55
CA PRO A 244 -18.31 8.95 20.38
C PRO A 244 -17.42 8.02 19.55
N VAL A 245 -16.14 8.40 19.42
CA VAL A 245 -15.08 7.47 19.01
C VAL A 245 -14.81 6.57 20.21
N VAL A 246 -15.03 5.28 20.03
CA VAL A 246 -14.63 4.25 20.98
C VAL A 246 -13.10 4.24 21.01
N THR A 247 -12.55 4.69 22.14
CA THR A 247 -11.17 4.41 22.54
C THR A 247 -11.03 2.90 22.76
N ALA A 248 -10.32 2.22 21.87
CA ALA A 248 -9.75 0.91 22.19
C ALA A 248 -8.66 1.09 23.26
N PRO A 249 -8.55 0.18 24.25
CA PRO A 249 -7.51 0.28 25.27
C PRO A 249 -6.12 0.09 24.65
N SER A 250 -5.23 1.01 25.01
CA SER A 250 -3.78 0.94 24.87
C SER A 250 -3.25 -0.34 25.50
N ASN A 251 -2.61 -1.18 24.69
CA ASN A 251 -1.70 -2.21 25.19
C ASN A 251 -0.30 -1.58 25.16
N ASP A 252 0.08 -0.95 26.27
CA ASP A 252 1.47 -0.59 26.56
C ASP A 252 2.23 -1.88 26.88
N ALA A 253 2.93 -2.43 25.89
CA ALA A 253 4.05 -3.34 26.10
C ALA A 253 4.91 -3.41 24.83
N SER A 254 6.22 -3.35 25.03
CA SER A 254 7.31 -3.65 24.07
C SER A 254 7.80 -2.54 23.14
N TRP A 255 8.53 -1.57 23.72
CA TRP A 255 9.77 -1.08 23.12
C TRP A 255 10.89 -1.16 24.17
N GLN A 256 11.59 -2.29 24.18
CA GLN A 256 12.94 -2.47 24.70
C GLN A 256 13.69 -3.37 23.70
N GLU A 257 14.94 -3.00 23.41
CA GLU A 257 15.94 -3.65 22.52
C GLU A 257 15.79 -3.36 21.01
N PHE A 258 16.52 -2.36 20.49
CA PHE A 258 17.90 -2.45 20.00
C PHE A 258 18.52 -1.05 19.88
#